data_AF-A0ABD6WTF7-F1
#
_entry.id   AF-A0ABD6WTF7-F1
#
_cell.length_a   1.000
_cell.length_b   1.000
_cell.length_c   1.000
_cell.angle_alpha   90.00
_cell.angle_beta   90.00
_cell.angle_gamma   90.00
#
_symmetry.space_group_name_H-M   'P 1'
#
loop_
_entity.id
_entity.type
_entity.pdbx_description
1 polymer ?
#
loop_
_entity_poly.entity_id
_entity_poly.type
_entity_poly.pdbx_seq_one_letter_code
_entity_poly.pdbx_strand_id
1 'polypeptide(L)' 'MFRYNDFCLVQAVKMETLNNAIADIVWWFGFSAEEIDGWTLKELDDWLFQANRQVKAGYVRA' A
#
# COMPACT_ATOMS: atom_id res chain seq x y z
N MET A 1 27.82 -14.43 21.77
CA MET A 1 28.06 -13.26 20.90
C MET A 1 27.00 -13.26 19.81
N PHE A 2 25.84 -12.68 20.11
CA PHE A 2 24.76 -12.54 19.15
C PHE A 2 25.13 -11.39 18.20
N ARG A 3 25.21 -11.67 16.90
CA ARG A 3 25.51 -10.67 15.88
C ARG A 3 24.33 -9.71 15.80
N TYR A 4 24.57 -8.44 16.11
CA TYR A 4 23.62 -7.32 16.02
C TYR A 4 23.13 -7.00 14.58
N ASN A 5 23.29 -7.92 13.63
CA ASN A 5 22.97 -7.65 12.22
C ASN A 5 21.61 -8.20 11.75
N ASP A 6 20.89 -8.95 12.59
CA ASP A 6 19.57 -9.50 12.23
C ASP A 6 18.40 -8.55 12.56
N PHE A 7 18.65 -7.39 13.16
CA PHE A 7 17.58 -6.45 13.55
C PHE A 7 17.21 -5.43 12.45
N CYS A 8 17.97 -5.35 11.35
CA CYS A 8 17.82 -4.30 10.32
C CYS A 8 17.37 -4.83 8.95
N LEU A 9 16.65 -5.96 8.89
CA LEU A 9 15.88 -6.34 7.69
C LEU A 9 14.50 -5.68 7.66
N VAL A 10 14.36 -4.45 8.19
CA VAL A 10 13.30 -3.56 7.71
C VAL A 10 13.66 -3.28 6.27
N GLN A 11 13.07 -4.07 5.36
CA GLN A 11 13.15 -3.79 3.94
C GLN A 11 12.57 -2.39 3.76
N ALA A 12 13.44 -1.41 3.51
CA ALA A 12 13.01 -0.08 3.15
C ALA A 12 12.18 -0.23 1.88
N VAL A 13 10.86 -0.14 2.01
CA VAL A 13 9.96 -0.13 0.87
C VAL A 13 10.37 1.08 0.04
N LYS A 14 10.63 0.85 -1.25
CA LYS A 14 10.94 1.95 -2.16
C LYS A 14 9.75 2.90 -2.19
N MET A 15 10.01 4.20 -2.08
CA MET A 15 8.95 5.21 -2.13
C MET A 15 8.10 5.12 -3.40
N GLU A 16 8.66 4.62 -4.51
CA GLU A 16 7.89 4.34 -5.73
C GLU A 16 6.76 3.34 -5.50
N THR A 17 7.02 2.28 -4.73
CA THR A 17 6.06 1.21 -4.46
C THR A 17 4.93 1.73 -3.60
N LEU A 18 5.26 2.57 -2.60
CA LEU A 18 4.27 3.21 -1.75
C LEU A 18 3.40 4.18 -2.55
N ASN A 19 4.00 5.00 -3.42
CA ASN A 19 3.26 5.95 -4.25
C ASN A 19 2.31 5.25 -5.23
N ASN A 20 2.75 4.15 -5.84
CA ASN A 20 1.90 3.36 -6.72
C ASN A 20 0.71 2.75 -5.95
N ALA A 21 0.96 2.21 -4.76
CA ALA A 21 -0.08 1.68 -3.89
C ALA A 21 -1.11 2.74 -3.48
N ILE A 22 -0.65 3.95 -3.12
CA ILE A 22 -1.53 5.08 -2.82
C ILE A 22 -2.33 5.46 -4.08
N ALA A 23 -1.69 5.54 -5.25
CA ALA A 23 -2.36 5.86 -6.50
C ALA A 23 -3.46 4.84 -6.86
N ASP A 24 -3.21 3.54 -6.65
CA ASP A 24 -4.22 2.49 -6.84
C ASP A 24 -5.42 2.70 -5.92
N ILE A 25 -5.19 3.04 -4.65
CA ILE A 25 -6.27 3.30 -3.68
C ILE A 25 -7.08 4.55 -4.07
N VAL A 26 -6.40 5.65 -4.44
CA VAL A 26 -7.03 6.87 -4.94
C VAL A 26 -7.87 6.57 -6.19
N TRP A 27 -7.32 5.78 -7.10
CA TRP A 27 -7.99 5.39 -8.34
C TRP A 27 -9.21 4.51 -8.11
N TRP A 28 -9.16 3.55 -7.21
CA TRP A 28 -10.26 2.60 -6.98
C TRP A 28 -11.36 3.14 -6.08
N PHE A 29 -10.99 3.87 -5.02
CA PHE A 29 -11.93 4.26 -3.97
C PHE A 29 -12.21 5.76 -3.94
N GLY A 30 -11.43 6.58 -4.65
CA GLY A 30 -11.66 8.03 -4.74
C GLY A 30 -11.24 8.80 -3.49
N PHE A 31 -10.45 8.21 -2.60
CA PHE A 31 -9.83 8.92 -1.47
C PHE A 31 -8.84 9.97 -1.97
N SER A 32 -8.64 11.05 -1.21
CA SER A 32 -7.57 12.00 -1.46
C SER A 32 -6.23 11.53 -0.89
N ALA A 33 -5.13 12.02 -1.45
CA ALA A 33 -3.79 11.68 -0.95
C ALA A 33 -3.56 12.17 0.49
N GLU A 34 -4.14 13.32 0.88
CA GLU A 34 -4.06 13.84 2.25
C GLU A 34 -4.80 12.94 3.25
N GLU A 35 -5.93 12.35 2.85
CA GLU A 35 -6.64 11.38 3.70
C GLU A 35 -5.82 10.11 3.93
N ILE A 36 -5.09 9.66 2.91
CA ILE A 36 -4.27 8.44 2.97
C ILE A 36 -2.95 8.68 3.73
N ASP A 37 -2.39 9.89 3.69
CA ASP A 37 -1.15 10.23 4.42
C ASP A 37 -1.31 10.06 5.95
N GLY A 38 -2.55 10.23 6.45
CA GLY A 38 -2.89 10.01 7.85
C GLY A 38 -3.07 8.54 8.24
N TRP A 39 -3.02 7.59 7.30
CA TRP A 39 -3.27 6.18 7.57
C TRP A 39 -2.03 5.43 8.04
N THR A 40 -2.29 4.38 8.82
CA THR A 40 -1.27 3.38 9.13
C THR A 40 -0.97 2.52 7.91
N LEU A 41 0.24 1.95 7.86
CA LEU A 41 0.62 0.98 6.81
C LEU A 41 -0.32 -0.23 6.76
N LYS A 42 -0.95 -0.60 7.89
CA LYS A 42 -1.94 -1.67 7.95
C LYS A 42 -3.23 -1.30 7.22
N GLU A 43 -3.72 -0.09 7.44
CA GLU A 43 -4.93 0.39 6.75
C GLU A 43 -4.69 0.47 5.25
N LEU A 44 -3.51 0.96 4.84
CA LEU A 44 -3.10 0.96 3.44
C LEU A 44 -3.11 -0.45 2.84
N ASP A 45 -2.56 -1.45 3.54
CA ASP A 45 -2.53 -2.85 3.10
C ASP A 45 -3.94 -3.46 2.97
N ASP A 46 -4.82 -3.20 3.94
CA ASP A 46 -6.21 -3.67 3.94
C ASP A 46 -6.98 -3.12 2.72
N TRP A 47 -6.78 -1.84 2.37
CA TRP A 47 -7.41 -1.22 1.19
C TRP A 47 -6.79 -1.66 -0.14
N LEU A 48 -5.48 -1.84 -0.19
CA LEU A 48 -4.79 -2.46 -1.34
C LEU A 48 -5.31 -3.86 -1.62
N PHE A 49 -5.59 -4.63 -0.57
CA PHE A 49 -6.17 -5.97 -0.73
C PHE A 49 -7.56 -5.92 -1.34
N GLN A 50 -8.38 -4.93 -0.98
CA GLN A 50 -9.69 -4.68 -1.60
C GLN A 50 -9.56 -4.30 -3.08
N ALA A 51 -8.65 -3.39 -3.43
CA ALA A 51 -8.37 -3.02 -4.83
C ALA A 51 -7.93 -4.24 -5.65
N ASN A 52 -7.03 -5.07 -5.11
CA ASN A 52 -6.59 -6.30 -5.76
C ASN A 52 -7.73 -7.30 -5.99
N ARG A 53 -8.74 -7.36 -5.11
CA ARG A 53 -9.93 -8.19 -5.34
C ARG A 53 -10.75 -7.68 -6.52
N GLN A 54 -10.89 -6.36 -6.67
CA GLN A 54 -11.60 -5.77 -7.80
C GLN A 54 -10.90 -6.07 -9.13
N VAL A 55 -9.57 -5.95 -9.16
CA VAL A 55 -8.74 -6.35 -10.31
C VAL A 55 -8.90 -7.84 -10.62
N LYS A 56 -8.83 -8.72 -9.61
CA LYS A 56 -9.01 -10.18 -9.79
C LYS A 56 -10.41 -10.55 -10.28
N ALA A 57 -11.42 -9.80 -9.88
CA ALA A 57 -12.80 -9.99 -10.35
C ALA A 57 -13.03 -9.42 -11.76
N GLY A 58 -12.02 -8.81 -12.38
CA GLY A 58 -12.10 -8.27 -13.73
C GLY A 58 -12.90 -6.98 -13.82
N TYR A 59 -13.10 -6.27 -12.70
CA TYR A 59 -13.69 -4.95 -12.77
C TYR A 59 -12.73 -4.01 -13.50
N VAL A 60 -13.27 -3.25 -14.43
CA VAL A 60 -12.57 -2.15 -15.12
C VAL A 60 -13.41 -0.93 -14.88
N ARG A 61 -12.82 0.13 -14.32
CA ARG A 61 -13.51 1.40 -14.15
C ARG A 61 -13.69 2.00 -15.55
N ALA A 62 -14.94 2.15 -15.98
CA ALA A 62 -15.34 2.66 -17.31
C ALA A 62 -15.15 4.17 -17.44
#